data_AF-A0A960XJQ7-F1
#
_entry.id   AF-A0A960XJQ7-F1
#
_cell.length_a   1.000
_cell.length_b   1.000
_cell.length_c   1.000
_cell.angle_alpha   90.00
_cell.angle_beta   90.00
_cell.angle_gamma   90.00
#
_symmetry.space_group_name_H-M   'P 1'
#
loop_
_entity.id
_entity.type
_entity.pdbx_description
1 polymer ?
#
loop_
_entity_poly.entity_id
_entity_poly.type
_entity_poly.pdbx_seq_one_letter_code
_entity_poly.pdbx_strand_id
1 'polypeptide(L)'
;MNPFLDPQFIQKQKRAWSRRTFLGKSACALGSLALGSLVDPKLLSAAYAPRERWRGVLPAPHFMPKAKRVIHLCMAGGPSQFETFDHKPLLNQLHDQPFPESVTKGQELAQL
;
A
#
# COMPACT_ATOMS: atom_id res chain seq x y z
N MET A 1 -37.08 -24.44 33.82
CA MET A 1 -37.54 -23.12 33.35
C MET A 1 -36.64 -22.68 32.21
N ASN A 2 -37.19 -22.32 31.05
CA ASN A 2 -36.40 -21.87 29.90
C ASN A 2 -35.92 -20.43 30.13
N PRO A 3 -34.61 -20.17 30.23
CA PRO A 3 -34.07 -18.83 30.53
C PRO A 3 -34.35 -17.80 29.44
N PHE A 4 -34.76 -18.25 28.25
CA PHE A 4 -35.08 -17.39 27.10
C PHE A 4 -36.45 -16.70 27.18
N LEU A 5 -37.34 -17.17 28.08
CA LEU A 5 -38.67 -16.57 28.28
C LEU A 5 -38.70 -15.62 29.49
N ASP A 6 -37.58 -15.42 30.19
CA ASP A 6 -37.50 -14.51 31.32
C ASP A 6 -37.57 -13.04 30.87
N PRO A 7 -38.51 -12.23 31.38
CA PRO A 7 -38.66 -10.82 30.97
C PRO A 7 -37.40 -9.99 31.22
N GLN A 8 -36.66 -10.31 32.29
CA GLN A 8 -35.41 -9.63 32.63
C GLN A 8 -34.29 -9.92 31.61
N PHE A 9 -34.23 -11.16 31.09
CA PHE A 9 -33.24 -11.56 30.08
C PHE A 9 -33.47 -10.80 28.77
N ILE A 10 -34.72 -10.72 28.32
CA ILE A 10 -35.12 -10.00 27.10
C ILE A 10 -34.80 -8.50 27.23
N GLN A 11 -35.08 -7.89 28.39
CA GLN A 11 -34.75 -6.48 28.64
C GLN A 11 -33.24 -6.21 28.62
N LYS A 12 -32.44 -7.12 29.18
CA LYS A 12 -30.97 -7.02 29.17
C LYS A 12 -30.41 -7.10 27.75
N GLN A 13 -30.93 -8.01 26.92
CA GLN A 13 -30.59 -8.13 25.49
C GLN A 13 -30.95 -6.86 24.72
N LYS A 14 -32.18 -6.34 24.87
CA LYS A 14 -32.61 -5.08 24.24
C LYS A 14 -31.72 -3.90 24.61
N ARG A 15 -31.30 -3.81 25.88
CA ARG A 15 -30.37 -2.77 26.34
C ARG A 15 -28.96 -2.96 25.78
N ALA A 16 -28.49 -4.20 25.65
CA ALA A 16 -27.20 -4.52 25.07
C ALA A 16 -27.12 -4.18 23.56
N TRP A 17 -28.22 -4.31 22.82
CA TRP A 17 -28.30 -4.03 21.38
C TRP A 17 -28.80 -2.62 21.04
N SER A 18 -29.04 -1.76 22.04
CA SER A 18 -29.40 -0.38 21.81
C SER A 18 -28.26 0.39 21.12
N ARG A 19 -28.58 1.20 20.11
CA ARG A 19 -27.60 2.09 19.44
C ARG A 19 -26.76 2.90 20.44
N ARG A 20 -27.39 3.38 21.52
CA ARG A 20 -26.72 4.18 22.55
C ARG A 20 -25.66 3.39 23.31
N THR A 21 -25.94 2.14 23.66
CA THR A 21 -24.99 1.30 24.39
C THR A 21 -23.86 0.83 23.47
N PHE A 22 -24.17 0.52 22.21
CA PHE A 22 -23.15 0.23 21.20
C PHE A 22 -22.22 1.43 20.99
N LEU A 23 -22.76 2.61 20.64
CA LEU A 23 -21.95 3.81 20.40
C LEU A 23 -21.17 4.23 21.64
N GLY A 24 -21.79 4.19 22.82
CA GLY A 24 -21.12 4.54 24.08
C GLY A 24 -19.95 3.60 24.42
N LYS A 25 -20.14 2.28 24.28
CA LYS A 25 -19.07 1.30 24.54
C LYS A 25 -17.96 1.39 23.51
N SER A 26 -18.29 1.50 22.23
CA SER A 26 -17.31 1.61 21.14
C SER A 26 -16.48 2.89 21.26
N ALA A 27 -17.12 4.04 21.56
CA ALA A 27 -16.40 5.29 21.77
C ALA A 27 -15.44 5.22 22.97
N CYS A 28 -15.86 4.61 24.08
CA CYS A 28 -15.01 4.42 25.26
C CYS A 28 -13.81 3.50 24.96
N ALA A 29 -14.02 2.42 24.22
CA ALA A 29 -12.96 1.50 23.81
C ALA A 29 -11.95 2.19 22.87
N LEU A 30 -12.42 2.88 21.83
CA LEU A 30 -11.56 3.62 20.91
C LEU A 30 -10.79 4.75 21.62
N GLY A 31 -11.43 5.46 22.56
CA GLY A 31 -10.78 6.48 23.38
C GLY A 31 -9.67 5.91 24.25
N SER A 32 -9.88 4.71 24.82
CA SER A 32 -8.86 4.02 25.61
C SER A 32 -7.65 3.60 24.76
N LEU A 33 -7.90 3.12 23.53
CA LEU A 33 -6.82 2.82 22.58
C LEU A 33 -6.04 4.07 22.17
N ALA A 34 -6.74 5.18 21.90
CA ALA A 34 -6.12 6.46 21.57
C ALA A 34 -5.25 6.99 22.72
N LEU A 35 -5.74 6.91 23.96
CA LEU A 35 -4.98 7.30 25.15
C LEU A 35 -3.75 6.41 25.32
N GLY A 36 -3.89 5.09 25.17
CA GLY A 36 -2.76 4.16 25.20
C GLY A 36 -1.67 4.51 24.18
N SER A 37 -2.09 4.92 22.97
CA SER A 37 -1.17 5.37 21.92
C SER A 37 -0.43 6.68 22.25
N LEU A 38 -1.01 7.55 23.09
CA LEU A 38 -0.36 8.80 23.50
C LEU A 38 0.59 8.60 24.69
N VAL A 39 0.22 7.70 25.61
CA VAL A 39 1.05 7.38 26.80
C VAL A 39 2.28 6.58 26.41
N ASP A 40 2.12 5.56 25.57
CA ASP A 40 3.22 4.81 24.99
C ASP A 40 2.94 4.53 23.51
N PRO A 41 3.51 5.34 22.60
CA PRO A 41 3.38 5.18 21.16
C PRO A 41 3.81 3.81 20.63
N LYS A 42 4.55 3.02 21.42
CA LYS A 42 5.01 1.67 21.04
C LYS A 42 3.95 0.60 21.27
N LEU A 43 2.91 0.85 22.08
CA LEU A 43 1.86 -0.14 22.38
C LEU A 43 1.04 -0.56 21.15
N LEU A 44 0.84 0.35 20.19
CA LEU A 44 0.15 0.08 18.93
C LEU A 44 1.10 -0.17 17.76
N SER A 45 2.42 -0.24 18.03
CA SER A 45 3.38 -0.61 17.01
C SER A 45 3.26 -2.11 16.73
N ALA A 46 2.34 -2.47 15.83
CA ALA A 46 2.31 -3.79 15.24
C ALA A 46 3.62 -3.99 14.49
N ALA A 47 4.56 -4.68 15.14
CA ALA A 47 5.86 -5.06 14.62
C ALA A 47 6.51 -4.00 13.72
N TYR A 48 7.35 -3.14 14.29
CA TYR A 48 8.48 -2.62 13.54
C TYR A 48 9.33 -3.84 13.15
N ALA A 49 8.98 -4.51 12.05
CA ALA A 49 9.82 -5.50 11.44
C ALA A 49 11.18 -4.81 11.31
N PRO A 50 12.24 -5.36 11.90
CA PRO A 50 13.52 -4.70 11.83
C PRO A 50 13.85 -4.63 10.34
N ARG A 51 14.06 -3.41 9.83
CA ARG A 51 14.41 -3.12 8.43
C ARG A 51 15.83 -3.64 8.14
N GLU A 52 16.07 -4.92 8.39
CA GLU A 52 17.40 -5.53 8.48
C GLU A 52 18.03 -5.79 7.13
N ARG A 53 17.28 -5.71 6.03
CA ARG A 53 17.88 -6.02 4.73
C ARG A 53 18.95 -4.99 4.32
N TRP A 54 18.86 -3.77 4.83
CA TRP A 54 19.79 -2.68 4.51
C TRP A 54 20.03 -1.80 5.74
N ARG A 55 20.71 -2.34 6.76
CA ARG A 55 21.29 -1.50 7.82
C ARG A 55 22.45 -0.74 7.20
N GLY A 56 22.24 0.54 6.89
CA GLY A 56 23.36 1.47 6.71
C GLY A 56 24.19 1.55 8.00
N VAL A 57 25.31 2.28 7.97
CA VAL A 57 26.19 2.47 9.15
C VAL A 57 25.44 3.07 10.36
N LEU A 58 24.31 3.73 10.12
CA LEU A 58 23.45 4.32 11.15
C LEU A 58 22.17 3.47 11.35
N PRO A 59 21.78 3.18 12.61
CA PRO A 59 20.59 2.37 12.91
C PRO A 59 19.28 3.09 12.58
N ALA A 60 19.27 4.42 12.65
CA ALA A 60 18.17 5.28 12.21
C ALA A 60 18.71 6.68 11.89
N PRO A 61 18.09 7.43 10.96
CA PRO A 61 18.45 8.82 10.75
C PRO A 61 18.03 9.67 11.97
N HIS A 62 18.90 10.60 12.39
CA HIS A 62 18.58 11.51 13.51
C HIS A 62 17.44 12.49 13.19
N PHE A 63 17.14 12.68 11.90
CA PHE A 63 16.10 13.57 11.41
C PHE A 63 15.20 12.83 10.41
N MET A 64 13.96 13.30 10.30
CA MET A 64 13.04 12.77 9.29
C MET A 64 13.56 13.08 7.88
N PRO A 65 13.69 12.08 6.98
CA PRO A 65 14.20 12.31 5.64
C PRO A 65 13.22 13.21 4.86
N LYS A 66 13.76 14.23 4.18
CA LYS A 66 13.01 15.12 3.28
C LYS A 66 13.74 15.18 1.94
N ALA A 67 13.13 14.67 0.88
CA ALA A 67 13.64 14.85 -0.48
C ALA A 67 13.33 16.28 -0.96
N LYS A 68 14.37 17.08 -1.22
CA LYS A 68 14.21 18.46 -1.72
C LYS A 68 14.32 18.57 -3.24
N ARG A 69 15.01 17.63 -3.89
CA ARG A 69 15.27 17.63 -5.34
C ARG A 69 15.29 16.20 -5.84
N VAL A 70 14.73 15.97 -7.02
CA VAL A 70 14.73 14.69 -7.73
C VAL A 70 15.41 14.91 -9.08
N ILE A 71 16.43 14.11 -9.39
CA ILE A 71 17.05 14.08 -10.71
C ILE A 71 16.42 12.90 -11.46
N HIS A 72 15.65 13.20 -12.51
CA HIS A 72 15.05 12.20 -13.39
C HIS A 72 15.83 12.18 -14.70
N LEU A 73 16.52 11.07 -14.98
CA LEU A 73 17.30 10.88 -16.20
C LEU A 73 16.51 10.00 -17.17
N CYS A 74 15.95 10.60 -18.22
CA CYS A 74 15.42 9.85 -19.36
C CYS A 74 16.57 9.58 -20.34
N MET A 75 17.19 8.41 -20.24
CA MET A 75 18.18 7.98 -21.22
C MET A 75 17.43 7.54 -22.48
N ALA A 76 17.57 8.31 -23.57
CA ALA A 76 17.03 7.91 -24.87
C ALA A 76 17.69 6.60 -25.30
N GLY A 77 16.87 5.57 -25.58
CA GLY A 77 17.34 4.25 -26.02
C GLY A 77 17.37 3.16 -24.95
N GLY A 78 17.07 3.47 -23.68
CA GLY A 78 16.87 2.44 -22.67
C GLY A 78 15.48 1.79 -22.79
N PRO A 79 15.33 0.46 -22.59
CA PRO A 79 14.00 -0.14 -22.54
C PRO A 79 13.23 0.47 -21.38
N SER A 80 11.98 0.89 -21.62
CA SER A 80 11.14 1.36 -20.53
C SER A 80 10.89 0.24 -19.52
N GLN A 81 10.52 0.58 -18.28
CA GLN A 81 10.13 -0.42 -17.28
C GLN A 81 9.03 -1.36 -17.79
N PHE A 82 8.12 -0.84 -18.62
CA PHE A 82 7.06 -1.62 -19.25
C PHE A 82 7.58 -2.52 -20.39
N GLU A 83 8.59 -2.07 -21.14
CA GLU A 83 9.18 -2.87 -22.23
C GLU A 83 10.07 -4.01 -21.73
N THR A 84 10.67 -3.88 -20.54
CA THR A 84 11.72 -4.80 -20.05
C THR A 84 11.21 -6.19 -19.68
N PHE A 85 9.93 -6.33 -19.29
CA PHE A 85 9.38 -7.59 -18.78
C PHE A 85 8.31 -8.22 -19.68
N ASP A 86 8.05 -7.62 -20.83
CA ASP A 86 7.07 -8.15 -21.78
C ASP A 86 7.74 -9.05 -22.81
N HIS A 87 7.29 -10.30 -22.88
CA HIS A 87 7.84 -11.29 -23.80
C HIS A 87 7.27 -11.06 -25.21
N LYS A 88 8.13 -10.62 -26.14
CA LYS A 88 7.77 -10.25 -27.51
C LYS A 88 8.25 -11.28 -28.55
N PRO A 89 7.56 -12.43 -28.72
CA PRO A 89 8.01 -13.50 -29.61
C PRO A 89 8.04 -13.09 -31.08
N LEU A 90 7.10 -12.24 -31.51
CA LEU A 90 7.03 -11.74 -32.87
C LEU A 90 8.24 -10.85 -33.20
N LEU A 91 8.67 -10.01 -32.26
CA LEU A 91 9.84 -9.16 -32.45
C LEU A 91 11.13 -9.98 -32.55
N ASN A 92 11.21 -11.08 -31.81
CA ASN A 92 12.33 -12.03 -31.93
C ASN A 92 12.37 -12.71 -33.32
N GLN A 93 11.20 -13.02 -33.91
CA GLN A 93 11.11 -13.61 -35.24
C GLN A 93 11.45 -12.62 -36.35
N LEU A 94 11.12 -11.35 -36.15
CA LEU A 94 11.37 -10.26 -37.09
C LEU A 94 12.74 -9.59 -36.88
N HIS A 95 13.61 -10.17 -36.05
CA HIS A 95 14.97 -9.70 -35.87
C HIS A 95 15.73 -9.71 -37.21
N ASP A 96 16.51 -8.66 -37.48
CA ASP A 96 17.25 -8.43 -38.73
C ASP A 96 16.40 -8.31 -40.02
N GLN A 97 15.08 -8.21 -39.90
CA GLN A 97 14.21 -7.93 -41.05
C GLN A 97 14.03 -6.42 -41.24
N PRO A 98 13.89 -5.94 -42.49
CA PRO A 98 13.56 -4.54 -42.73
C PRO A 98 12.21 -4.20 -42.10
N PHE A 99 12.04 -2.96 -41.68
CA PHE A 99 10.78 -2.49 -41.11
C PHE A 99 9.63 -2.72 -42.11
N PRO A 100 8.52 -3.34 -41.67
CA PRO A 100 7.41 -3.62 -42.57
C PRO A 100 6.81 -2.32 -43.11
N GLU A 101 6.51 -2.30 -44.41
CA GLU A 101 5.94 -1.13 -45.10
C GLU A 101 4.60 -0.68 -44.49
N SER A 102 3.84 -1.60 -43.89
CA SER A 102 2.58 -1.30 -43.20
C SER A 102 2.75 -0.34 -42.03
N VAL A 103 3.94 -0.27 -41.43
CA VAL A 103 4.25 0.59 -40.28
C VAL A 103 4.97 1.87 -40.74
N THR A 104 5.78 1.76 -41.81
CA THR A 104 6.65 2.85 -42.28
C THR A 104 5.95 3.85 -43.19
N LYS A 105 4.86 3.46 -43.88
CA LYS A 105 4.22 4.31 -44.89
C LYS A 105 3.64 5.60 -44.28
N GLY A 106 4.23 6.75 -44.63
CA GLY A 106 3.79 8.07 -44.19
C GLY A 106 4.38 8.55 -42.86
N GLN A 107 5.36 7.83 -42.31
CA GLN A 107 6.08 8.24 -41.10
C GLN A 107 7.53 8.63 -41.47
N GLU A 108 7.96 9.83 -41.08
CA GLU A 108 9.38 10.20 -41.14
C GLU A 108 10.11 9.51 -39.98
N LEU A 109 10.58 8.28 -40.21
CA LEU A 109 11.45 7.61 -39.27
C LEU A 109 12.84 8.25 -39.36
N ALA A 110 13.29 8.88 -38.29
CA ALA A 110 14.67 9.34 -38.17
C ALA A 110 15.58 8.11 -38.09
N GLN A 111 16.15 7.72 -39.23
CA GLN A 111 17.18 6.70 -39.31
C GLN A 111 18.50 7.38 -38.89
N LEU A 112 18.88 7.21 -37.63
CA LEU A 112 20.19 7.62 -37.10
C LEU A 112 21.26 6.56 -37.41
#